data_AF-A0A9X1SKS2-F1
#
_entry.id   AF-A0A9X1SKS2-F1
#
_cell.length_a   1.000
_cell.length_b   1.000
_cell.length_c   1.000
_cell.angle_alpha   90.00
_cell.angle_beta   90.00
_cell.angle_gamma   90.00
#
_symmetry.space_group_name_H-M   'P 1'
#
loop_
_entity.id
_entity.type
_entity.pdbx_description
1 polymer ?
#
loop_
_entity_poly.entity_id
_entity_poly.type
_entity_poly.pdbx_seq_one_letter_code
_entity_poly.pdbx_strand_id
1 'polypeptide(L)'
;MAGNNRLARLRWLERAYAPHILANFRLVTHITVEQTDPLCGSYKHNALPDSPITELVIYTATREAYRAKVKHFEQHYTLLEG
;
A
#
# COMPACT_ATOMS: atom_id res chain seq x y z
N MET A 1 3.39 -17.94 8.88
CA MET A 1 3.03 -18.25 7.48
C MET A 1 2.15 -17.14 6.86
N ALA A 2 2.62 -15.89 6.82
CA ALA A 2 1.82 -14.75 6.31
C ALA A 2 2.05 -14.41 4.83
N GLY A 3 3.13 -14.93 4.22
CA GLY A 3 3.52 -14.59 2.84
C GLY A 3 2.62 -15.17 1.74
N ASN A 4 1.88 -16.26 2.00
CA ASN A 4 1.05 -16.92 0.98
C ASN A 4 -0.26 -16.20 0.68
N ASN A 5 -0.86 -15.49 1.64
CA ASN A 5 -2.16 -14.84 1.44
C ASN A 5 -2.08 -13.56 0.62
N ARG A 6 -0.99 -12.78 0.75
CA ARG A 6 -0.80 -11.52 0.01
C ARG A 6 -0.69 -11.78 -1.50
N LEU A 7 0.23 -12.67 -1.90
CA LEU A 7 0.43 -13.00 -3.32
C LEU A 7 -0.79 -13.70 -3.92
N ALA A 8 -1.45 -14.59 -3.17
CA ALA A 8 -2.68 -15.23 -3.63
C ALA A 8 -3.81 -14.21 -3.85
N ARG A 9 -3.97 -13.23 -2.94
CA ARG A 9 -4.96 -12.17 -3.08
C ARG A 9 -4.67 -11.26 -4.27
N LEU A 10 -3.41 -10.88 -4.48
CA LEU A 10 -3.01 -10.09 -5.66
C LEU A 10 -3.33 -10.84 -6.96
N ARG A 11 -2.93 -12.11 -7.07
CA ARG A 11 -3.23 -12.95 -8.24
C ARG A 11 -4.73 -13.14 -8.45
N TRP A 12 -5.51 -13.24 -7.38
CA TRP A 12 -6.97 -13.33 -7.50
C TRP A 12 -7.56 -12.02 -8.05
N LEU A 13 -7.13 -10.87 -7.55
CA LEU A 13 -7.56 -9.56 -8.05
C LEU A 13 -7.17 -9.36 -9.52
N GLU A 14 -5.95 -9.74 -9.90
CA GLU A 14 -5.46 -9.69 -11.28
C GLU A 14 -6.26 -10.58 -12.24
N ARG A 15 -6.84 -11.68 -11.75
CA ARG A 15 -7.73 -12.54 -12.54
C ARG A 15 -9.16 -12.02 -12.58
N ALA A 16 -9.62 -11.36 -11.52
CA ALA A 16 -11.01 -10.95 -11.35
C ALA A 16 -11.32 -9.60 -12.01
N TYR A 17 -10.33 -8.72 -12.18
CA TYR A 17 -10.53 -7.34 -12.64
C TYR A 17 -9.62 -6.97 -13.80
N ALA A 18 -10.11 -6.07 -14.66
CA ALA A 18 -9.32 -5.52 -15.76
C ALA A 18 -8.19 -4.59 -15.23
N PRO A 19 -7.06 -4.45 -15.95
CA PRO A 19 -5.91 -3.66 -15.50
C PRO A 19 -6.23 -2.20 -15.13
N HIS A 20 -7.14 -1.55 -15.85
CA HIS A 20 -7.53 -0.15 -15.57
C HIS A 20 -8.32 0.00 -14.25
N ILE A 21 -9.02 -1.05 -13.81
CA ILE A 21 -9.67 -1.08 -12.49
C ILE A 21 -8.61 -1.22 -11.42
N LEU A 22 -7.65 -2.13 -11.63
CA LEU A 22 -6.56 -2.42 -10.70
C LEU A 22 -5.59 -1.24 -10.51
N ALA A 23 -5.49 -0.34 -11.50
CA ALA A 23 -4.73 0.90 -11.39
C ALA A 23 -5.23 1.82 -10.26
N ASN A 24 -6.47 1.65 -9.77
CA ASN A 24 -7.02 2.37 -8.63
C ASN A 24 -6.74 1.71 -7.27
N PHE A 25 -6.11 0.53 -7.25
CA PHE A 25 -5.76 -0.19 -6.04
C PHE A 25 -4.36 0.18 -5.58
N ARG A 26 -4.17 0.31 -4.27
CA ARG A 26 -2.86 0.48 -3.66
C ARG A 26 -2.66 -0.55 -2.57
N LEU A 27 -1.56 -1.28 -2.65
CA LEU A 27 -1.14 -2.14 -1.56
C LEU A 27 -0.38 -1.29 -0.53
N VAL A 28 -0.84 -1.25 0.70
CA VAL A 28 -0.25 -0.38 1.73
C VAL A 28 0.80 -1.12 2.53
N THR A 29 1.98 -0.51 2.64
CA THR A 29 3.09 -1.00 3.47
C THR A 29 3.50 0.09 4.44
N HIS A 30 3.40 -0.18 5.74
CA HIS A 30 3.88 0.72 6.79
C HIS A 30 5.35 0.40 7.11
N ILE A 31 6.22 1.40 6.97
CA ILE A 31 7.60 1.35 7.46
C ILE A 31 7.69 2.26 8.67
N THR A 32 8.03 1.67 9.82
CA THR A 32 8.29 2.44 11.04
C THR A 32 9.68 3.05 10.95
N VAL A 33 9.77 4.36 11.12
CA VAL A 33 11.02 5.13 11.11
C VAL A 33 11.11 5.96 12.38
N GLU A 34 12.30 6.44 12.74
CA GLU A 34 12.44 7.38 13.84
C GLU A 34 11.76 8.72 13.54
N GLN A 35 11.34 9.46 14.58
CA GLN A 35 10.68 10.75 14.39
C GLN A 35 11.61 11.81 13.76
N THR A 36 12.92 11.66 13.96
CA THR A 36 13.99 12.50 13.40
C THR A 36 14.36 12.11 11.97
N ASP A 37 13.86 10.98 11.46
CA ASP A 37 14.14 10.55 10.10
C ASP A 37 13.49 11.52 9.10
N PRO A 38 14.23 12.00 8.07
CA PRO A 38 13.69 12.92 7.07
C PRO A 38 12.53 12.33 6.26
N LEU A 39 12.36 11.01 6.24
CA LEU A 39 11.24 10.31 5.62
C LEU A 39 10.01 10.25 6.52
N CYS A 40 10.11 10.54 7.83
CA CYS A 40 8.96 10.47 8.74
C CYS A 40 7.85 11.44 8.29
N GLY A 41 6.67 10.90 8.01
CA GLY A 41 5.51 11.62 7.48
C GLY A 41 5.40 11.60 5.95
N SER A 42 6.39 11.05 5.25
CA SER A 42 6.41 10.91 3.79
C SER A 42 5.79 9.59 3.31
N TYR A 43 5.56 9.50 2.00
CA TYR A 43 5.08 8.30 1.33
C TYR A 43 5.69 8.18 -0.06
N LYS A 44 5.70 6.96 -0.61
CA LYS A 44 6.19 6.67 -1.95
C LYS A 44 5.30 5.65 -2.64
N HIS A 45 5.19 5.78 -3.96
CA HIS A 45 4.53 4.81 -4.82
C HIS A 45 5.60 3.97 -5.51
N ASN A 46 5.62 2.68 -5.22
CA ASN A 46 6.53 1.72 -5.85
C ASN A 46 5.73 0.86 -6.83
N ALA A 47 6.14 0.88 -8.10
CA ALA A 47 5.60 -0.05 -9.07
C ALA A 47 6.02 -1.47 -8.69
N LEU A 48 5.05 -2.39 -8.64
CA LEU A 48 5.35 -3.81 -8.49
C LEU A 48 5.67 -4.38 -9.89
N PRO A 49 6.71 -5.23 -10.01
CA PRO A 49 7.01 -5.89 -11.27
C PRO A 49 5.81 -6.75 -11.70
N ASP A 50 5.44 -6.64 -12.97
CA ASP A 50 4.38 -7.42 -13.62
C ASP A 50 2.97 -7.27 -13.00
N SER A 51 2.71 -6.22 -12.19
CA SER A 51 1.39 -5.97 -11.61
C SER A 51 0.90 -4.54 -11.92
N PRO A 52 -0.37 -4.37 -12.33
CA PRO A 52 -0.98 -3.05 -12.47
C PRO A 52 -1.26 -2.38 -11.11
N ILE A 53 -1.15 -3.12 -10.00
CA ILE A 53 -1.33 -2.61 -8.64
C ILE A 53 -0.02 -2.01 -8.15
N THR A 54 -0.08 -0.78 -7.64
CA THR A 54 1.08 -0.06 -7.09
C THR A 54 1.16 -0.24 -5.58
N GLU A 55 2.36 -0.37 -5.03
CA GLU A 55 2.59 -0.36 -3.59
C GLU A 55 2.69 1.10 -3.09
N LEU A 56 1.94 1.44 -2.05
CA LEU A 56 2.00 2.69 -1.32
C LEU A 56 2.77 2.45 -0.01
N VAL A 57 4.01 2.91 0.02
CA VAL A 57 4.88 2.83 1.20
C VAL A 57 4.71 4.09 2.02
N ILE A 58 4.36 3.94 3.30
CA ILE A 58 4.13 5.05 4.23
C ILE A 58 5.17 4.96 5.35
N TYR A 59 5.89 6.05 5.58
CA TYR A 59 6.93 6.14 6.59
C TYR A 59 6.42 6.97 7.77
N THR A 60 6.19 6.36 8.93
CA THR A 60 5.78 7.10 10.14
C THR A 60 6.34 6.48 11.39
N ALA A 61 6.63 7.33 12.38
CA ALA A 61 7.11 6.89 13.70
C ALA A 61 6.03 6.25 14.57
N THR A 62 4.75 6.60 14.35
CA THR A 62 3.63 6.09 15.15
C THR A 62 2.56 5.44 14.29
N ARG A 63 1.77 4.58 14.93
CA ARG A 63 0.66 3.87 14.29
C ARG A 63 -0.54 4.79 14.04
N GLU A 64 -0.72 5.81 14.89
CA GLU A 64 -1.74 6.85 14.74
C GLU A 64 -1.47 7.69 13.50
N ALA A 65 -0.22 8.11 13.29
CA ALA A 65 0.18 8.85 12.10
C ALA A 65 0.00 7.99 10.82
N TYR A 66 0.33 6.70 10.89
CA TYR A 66 0.06 5.76 9.80
C TYR A 66 -1.44 5.70 9.48
N ARG A 67 -2.29 5.47 10.48
CA ARG A 67 -3.76 5.41 10.31
C ARG A 67 -4.34 6.69 9.71
N ALA A 68 -3.82 7.85 10.12
CA ALA A 68 -4.24 9.14 9.57
C ALA A 68 -3.91 9.24 8.07
N LYS A 69 -2.72 8.78 7.65
CA LYS A 69 -2.33 8.73 6.24
C LYS A 69 -3.17 7.72 5.45
N VAL A 70 -3.40 6.52 5.98
CA VAL A 70 -4.28 5.52 5.36
C VAL A 70 -5.64 6.12 5.06
N LYS A 71 -6.30 6.72 6.07
CA LYS A 71 -7.61 7.35 5.92
C LYS A 71 -7.64 8.45 4.85
N HIS A 72 -6.56 9.21 4.69
CA HIS A 72 -6.44 10.19 3.62
C HIS A 72 -6.40 9.53 2.24
N PHE A 73 -5.65 8.44 2.08
CA PHE A 73 -5.54 7.75 0.79
C PHE A 73 -6.74 6.89 0.42
N GLU A 74 -7.53 6.43 1.39
CA GLU A 74 -8.81 5.73 1.14
C GLU A 74 -9.81 6.59 0.35
N GLN A 75 -9.66 7.92 0.39
CA GLN A 75 -10.49 8.85 -0.39
C GLN A 75 -10.16 8.83 -1.89
N HIS A 76 -8.98 8.32 -2.26
CA HIS A 76 -8.46 8.35 -3.63
C HIS A 76 -8.27 6.96 -4.23
N TYR A 77 -8.01 5.95 -3.40
CA TYR A 77 -7.65 4.61 -3.85
C TYR A 77 -8.34 3.54 -3.01
N THR A 78 -8.51 2.35 -3.61
CA THR A 78 -8.87 1.16 -2.84
C THR A 78 -7.61 0.60 -2.20
N LEU A 79 -7.53 0.68 -0.87
CA LEU A 79 -6.36 0.23 -0.13
C LEU A 79 -6.47 -1.26 0.20
N LEU A 80 -5.40 -1.98 -0.09
CA LEU A 80 -5.22 -3.37 0.30
C LEU A 80 -4.23 -3.40 1.46
N GLU A 81 -4.72 -3.68 2.67
CA GLU A 81 -3.84 -3.96 3.80
C GLU A 81 -3.20 -5.34 3.62
N GLY A 82 -1.89 -5.40 3.89
CA GLY A 82 -1.07 -6.62 3.84
C GLY A 82 -1.18 -7.49 5.08
#